data_AF-A0A950IBM0-F1
#
_entry.id   AF-A0A950IBM0-F1
#
_cell.length_a   1.000
_cell.length_b   1.000
_cell.length_c   1.000
_cell.angle_alpha   90.00
_cell.angle_beta   90.00
_cell.angle_gamma   90.00
#
_symmetry.space_group_name_H-M   'P 1'
#
loop_
_entity.id
_entity.type
_entity.pdbx_description
1 polymer ?
#
loop_
_entity_poly.entity_id
_entity_poly.type
_entity_poly.pdbx_seq_one_letter_code
_entity_poly.pdbx_strand_id
1 'polypeptide(L)'
;MLTYEEALAKARATIAAFDEPLPSRDIIIIEERMQERARGWLFPYQTREFLATKDPRKGLLGMGPIYVDKLNGSVHVVPTGGASAWVEEYDRTGVPPKIGGPLRYIGTGTPPPLLPPFPTAGSDEPKHG
;
A
#
# COMPACT_ATOMS: atom_id res chain seq x y z
N MET A 1 -0.92 -15.42 -20.36
CA MET A 1 -0.36 -15.71 -19.04
C MET A 1 0.96 -14.98 -18.98
N LEU A 2 1.14 -14.06 -18.03
CA LEU A 2 2.39 -13.33 -17.85
C LEU A 2 3.49 -14.26 -17.36
N THR A 3 4.73 -13.93 -17.70
CA THR A 3 5.93 -14.51 -17.12
C THR A 3 6.33 -13.76 -15.84
N TYR A 4 7.22 -14.36 -15.05
CA TYR A 4 7.80 -13.71 -13.88
C TYR A 4 8.50 -12.39 -14.25
N GLU A 5 9.26 -12.38 -15.35
CA GLU A 5 10.00 -11.18 -15.80
C GLU A 5 9.04 -10.05 -16.18
N GLU A 6 7.94 -10.36 -16.88
CA GLU A 6 6.90 -9.38 -17.22
C GLU A 6 6.20 -8.84 -15.97
N ALA A 7 5.93 -9.71 -14.99
CA ALA A 7 5.32 -9.32 -13.73
C ALA A 7 6.24 -8.43 -12.90
N LEU A 8 7.53 -8.77 -12.84
CA LEU A 8 8.56 -7.98 -12.17
C LEU A 8 8.73 -6.61 -12.85
N ALA A 9 8.73 -6.57 -14.18
CA ALA A 9 8.79 -5.31 -14.93
C ALA A 9 7.61 -4.39 -14.60
N LYS A 10 6.39 -4.94 -14.53
CA LYS A 10 5.19 -4.19 -14.11
C LYS A 10 5.27 -3.69 -12.67
N ALA A 11 5.77 -4.51 -11.75
CA ALA A 11 5.97 -4.10 -10.36
C ALA A 11 6.99 -2.96 -10.24
N ARG A 12 8.11 -3.05 -10.97
CA ARG A 12 9.13 -1.98 -11.02
C ARG A 12 8.56 -0.68 -11.60
N ALA A 13 7.79 -0.76 -12.69
CA ALA A 13 7.14 0.40 -13.28
C ALA A 13 6.14 1.07 -12.31
N THR A 14 5.42 0.27 -11.51
CA THR A 14 4.48 0.77 -10.50
C THR A 14 5.20 1.52 -9.39
N ILE A 15 6.36 1.01 -8.94
CA ILE A 15 7.19 1.69 -7.94
C ILE A 15 7.78 2.99 -8.49
N ALA A 16 8.28 2.97 -9.73
CA ALA A 16 8.82 4.17 -10.37
C ALA A 16 7.75 5.29 -10.44
N ALA A 17 6.49 4.94 -10.70
CA ALA A 17 5.39 5.90 -10.68
C ALA A 17 5.10 6.48 -9.28
N PHE A 18 5.41 5.76 -8.19
CA PHE A 18 5.30 6.31 -6.82
C PHE A 18 6.40 7.30 -6.48
N ASP A 19 7.55 7.19 -7.14
CA ASP A 19 8.74 7.99 -6.88
C ASP A 19 8.77 9.28 -7.73
N GLU A 20 7.99 9.36 -8.82
CA GLU A 20 7.91 10.55 -9.68
C GLU A 20 7.67 11.89 -8.96
N PRO A 21 6.72 12.01 -8.00
CA PRO A 21 6.48 13.31 -7.38
C PRO A 21 7.61 13.74 -6.43
N LEU A 22 8.48 12.83 -5.97
CA LEU A 22 9.63 13.11 -5.10
C LEU A 22 10.71 11.99 -5.26
N PRO A 23 11.66 12.10 -6.21
CA PRO A 23 12.62 11.04 -6.58
C PRO A 23 13.73 10.80 -5.54
N SER A 24 13.40 10.91 -4.25
CA SER A 24 14.33 10.83 -3.13
C SER A 24 14.20 9.55 -2.34
N ARG A 25 13.27 8.66 -2.71
CA ARG A 25 13.05 7.40 -1.99
C ARG A 25 13.53 6.31 -2.92
N ASP A 26 14.78 5.92 -2.75
CA ASP A 26 15.38 4.76 -3.41
C ASP A 26 14.62 3.48 -3.01
N ILE A 27 13.48 3.24 -3.65
CA ILE A 27 12.55 2.15 -3.34
C ILE A 27 12.95 0.94 -4.18
N ILE A 28 13.14 -0.19 -3.50
CA ILE A 28 13.55 -1.44 -4.12
C ILE A 28 12.56 -2.56 -3.81
N ILE A 29 12.34 -3.43 -4.79
CA ILE A 29 11.63 -4.69 -4.60
C ILE A 29 12.55 -5.66 -3.86
N ILE A 30 12.01 -6.34 -2.86
CA ILE A 30 12.70 -7.36 -2.09
C ILE A 30 12.42 -8.70 -2.76
N GLU A 31 13.18 -9.02 -3.81
CA GLU A 31 12.97 -10.21 -4.64
C GLU A 31 13.08 -11.51 -3.82
N GLU A 32 13.91 -11.53 -2.76
CA GLU A 32 14.07 -12.70 -1.88
C GLU A 32 12.83 -13.00 -1.02
N ARG A 33 11.93 -12.01 -0.90
CA ARG A 33 10.65 -12.15 -0.17
C ARG A 33 9.46 -12.20 -1.12
N MET A 34 9.70 -12.28 -2.42
CA MET A 34 8.66 -12.47 -3.42
C MET A 34 7.91 -13.77 -3.15
N GLN A 35 6.59 -13.71 -3.21
CA GLN A 35 5.74 -14.89 -3.05
C GLN A 35 4.99 -15.16 -4.34
N GLU A 36 5.27 -16.31 -4.93
CA GLU A 36 4.45 -16.83 -6.02
C GLU A 36 3.13 -17.38 -5.47
N ARG A 37 2.03 -16.97 -6.09
CA ARG A 37 0.67 -17.39 -5.76
C ARG A 37 0.07 -18.12 -6.96
N ALA A 38 -1.05 -18.81 -6.73
CA ALA A 38 -1.75 -19.55 -7.77
C ALA A 38 -2.19 -18.64 -8.94
N ARG A 39 -2.61 -17.41 -8.64
CA ARG A 39 -3.13 -16.45 -9.62
C ARG A 39 -2.17 -15.30 -9.97
N GLY A 40 -1.07 -15.15 -9.23
CA GLY A 40 -0.22 -13.97 -9.35
C GLY A 40 1.10 -14.06 -8.64
N TRP A 41 1.77 -12.92 -8.53
CA TRP A 41 2.98 -12.73 -7.74
C TRP A 41 2.80 -11.56 -6.79
N LEU A 42 3.33 -11.73 -5.58
CA LEU A 42 3.38 -10.71 -4.56
C LEU A 42 4.82 -10.19 -4.45
N PHE A 43 5.01 -8.90 -4.67
CA PHE A 43 6.30 -8.21 -4.63
C PHE A 43 6.33 -7.23 -3.45
N PRO A 44 6.93 -7.63 -2.31
CA PRO A 44 7.25 -6.69 -1.24
C PRO A 44 8.29 -5.69 -1.73
N TYR A 45 8.15 -4.43 -1.31
CA TYR A 45 9.09 -3.38 -1.64
C TYR A 45 9.27 -2.45 -0.44
N GLN A 46 10.42 -1.80 -0.39
CA GLN A 46 10.77 -0.90 0.71
C GLN A 46 11.91 0.03 0.28
N THR A 47 12.12 1.13 1.00
CA THR A 47 13.29 1.99 0.76
C THR A 47 14.60 1.26 1.10
N ARG A 48 15.64 1.50 0.29
CA ARG A 48 17.00 1.01 0.55
C ARG A 48 17.51 1.50 1.90
N GLU A 49 17.21 2.74 2.26
CA GLU A 49 17.58 3.31 3.57
C GLU A 49 16.98 2.51 4.72
N PHE A 50 15.69 2.14 4.68
CA PHE A 50 15.09 1.29 5.71
C PHE A 50 15.72 -0.09 5.75
N LEU A 51 16.03 -0.68 4.59
CA LEU A 51 16.63 -2.00 4.54
C LEU A 51 18.03 -2.03 5.16
N ALA A 52 18.81 -0.94 5.01
CA ALA A 52 20.13 -0.79 5.60
C ALA A 52 20.09 -0.39 7.09
N THR A 53 19.28 0.59 7.46
CA THR A 53 19.30 1.21 8.81
C THR A 53 18.31 0.58 9.78
N LYS A 54 17.27 -0.09 9.27
CA LYS A 54 16.08 -0.51 10.03
C LYS A 54 15.37 0.64 10.75
N ASP A 55 15.62 1.89 10.39
CA ASP A 55 14.95 3.05 10.99
C ASP A 55 13.50 3.13 10.48
N PRO A 56 12.49 2.94 11.35
CA PRO A 56 11.09 2.95 10.93
C PRO A 56 10.65 4.28 10.30
N ARG A 57 11.35 5.40 10.57
CA ARG A 57 11.06 6.71 9.98
C ARG A 57 11.43 6.80 8.50
N LYS A 58 12.28 5.88 8.03
CA LYS A 58 12.71 5.77 6.64
C LYS A 58 11.92 4.73 5.86
N GLY A 59 11.05 3.97 6.52
CA GLY A 59 10.18 2.98 5.88
C GLY A 59 8.94 3.59 5.26
N LEU A 60 8.48 2.99 4.17
CA LEU A 60 7.14 3.21 3.63
C LEU A 60 6.12 2.60 4.59
N LEU A 61 5.22 3.43 5.10
CA LEU A 61 4.13 3.06 6.00
C LEU A 61 2.80 3.10 5.25
N GLY A 62 1.92 2.12 5.52
CA GLY A 62 0.57 2.07 4.98
C GLY A 62 0.44 1.54 3.55
N MET A 63 1.56 1.34 2.84
CA MET A 63 1.57 0.63 1.57
C MET A 63 2.02 -0.81 1.80
N GLY A 64 1.21 -1.78 1.39
CA GLY A 64 1.60 -3.18 1.38
C GLY A 64 2.21 -3.56 0.02
N PRO A 65 2.53 -4.85 -0.17
CA PRO A 65 3.22 -5.33 -1.36
C PRO A 65 2.40 -5.12 -2.64
N ILE A 66 3.07 -5.12 -3.78
CA ILE A 66 2.42 -5.08 -5.09
C ILE A 66 2.00 -6.51 -5.47
N TYR A 67 0.75 -6.70 -5.84
CA TYR A 67 0.24 -7.94 -6.43
C TYR A 67 0.11 -7.77 -7.95
N VAL A 68 0.63 -8.73 -8.72
CA VAL A 68 0.48 -8.79 -10.18
C VAL A 68 -0.23 -10.07 -10.59
N ASP A 69 -1.37 -9.95 -11.29
CA ASP A 69 -2.17 -11.07 -11.78
C ASP A 69 -1.56 -11.67 -13.06
N LYS A 70 -1.34 -13.00 -13.10
CA LYS A 70 -0.72 -13.68 -14.26
C LYS A 70 -1.66 -13.77 -15.46
N LEU A 71 -2.96 -13.77 -15.25
CA LEU A 71 -3.95 -14.02 -16.30
C LEU A 71 -4.19 -12.77 -17.13
N ASN A 72 -4.37 -11.63 -16.47
CA ASN A 72 -4.74 -10.37 -17.13
C ASN A 72 -3.68 -9.27 -16.99
N GLY A 73 -2.64 -9.46 -16.19
CA GLY A 73 -1.57 -8.48 -15.99
C GLY A 73 -1.98 -7.26 -15.17
N SER A 74 -3.09 -7.32 -14.42
CA SER A 74 -3.53 -6.28 -13.51
C SER A 74 -2.55 -6.15 -12.35
N VAL A 75 -2.36 -4.91 -11.88
CA VAL A 75 -1.45 -4.58 -10.78
C VAL A 75 -2.24 -3.92 -9.66
N HIS A 76 -2.04 -4.40 -8.43
CA HIS A 76 -2.73 -3.90 -7.25
C HIS A 76 -1.74 -3.63 -6.12
N VAL A 77 -1.90 -2.50 -5.42
CA VAL A 77 -1.22 -2.28 -4.15
C VAL A 77 -2.06 -2.90 -3.05
N VAL A 78 -1.53 -3.92 -2.39
CA VAL A 78 -2.21 -4.59 -1.29
C VAL A 78 -2.13 -3.71 -0.04
N PRO A 79 -3.21 -3.52 0.72
CA PRO A 79 -3.13 -2.79 1.99
C PRO A 79 -2.30 -3.56 3.02
N THR A 80 -1.52 -2.85 3.84
CA THR A 80 -0.72 -3.49 4.91
C THR A 80 -1.62 -4.16 5.97
N GLY A 81 -2.75 -3.54 6.30
CA GLY A 81 -3.77 -4.12 7.17
C GLY A 81 -4.64 -5.12 6.40
N GLY A 82 -4.63 -6.39 6.82
CA GLY A 82 -5.45 -7.43 6.19
C GLY A 82 -4.90 -7.98 4.87
N ALA A 83 -3.61 -7.81 4.60
CA ALA A 83 -2.96 -8.26 3.36
C ALA A 83 -3.26 -9.72 3.01
N SER A 84 -3.16 -10.64 3.98
CA SER A 84 -3.42 -12.07 3.75
C SER A 84 -4.85 -12.32 3.28
N ALA A 85 -5.83 -11.73 3.95
CA ALA A 85 -7.24 -11.87 3.58
C ALA A 85 -7.52 -11.25 2.19
N TRP A 86 -6.90 -10.10 1.89
CA TRP A 86 -7.02 -9.47 0.59
C TRP A 86 -6.49 -10.37 -0.54
N VAL A 87 -5.30 -10.94 -0.34
CA VAL A 87 -4.64 -11.81 -1.33
C VAL A 87 -5.41 -13.12 -1.50
N GLU A 88 -5.88 -13.74 -0.42
CA GLU A 88 -6.69 -14.97 -0.48
C GLU A 88 -8.01 -14.76 -1.23
N GLU A 89 -8.70 -13.65 -0.98
CA GLU A 89 -9.94 -13.32 -1.69
C GLU A 89 -9.69 -13.03 -3.17
N TYR A 90 -8.61 -12.29 -3.49
CA TYR A 90 -8.24 -12.03 -4.88
C TYR A 90 -7.81 -13.30 -5.62
N ASP A 91 -7.01 -14.16 -4.99
CA ASP A 91 -6.62 -15.47 -5.54
C ASP A 91 -7.88 -16.31 -5.88
N ARG A 92 -8.90 -16.27 -5.01
CA ARG A 92 -10.16 -17.00 -5.18
C ARG A 92 -11.07 -16.42 -6.26
N THR A 93 -11.21 -15.10 -6.33
CA THR A 93 -12.26 -14.44 -7.13
C THR A 93 -11.73 -13.70 -8.36
N GLY A 94 -10.53 -13.14 -8.27
CA GLY A 94 -10.00 -12.21 -9.26
C GLY A 94 -10.60 -10.83 -9.23
N VAL A 95 -11.42 -10.57 -8.22
CA VAL A 95 -12.03 -9.27 -8.00
C VAL A 95 -11.32 -8.67 -6.80
N PRO A 96 -10.72 -7.47 -6.92
CA PRO A 96 -10.09 -6.82 -5.78
C PRO A 96 -11.13 -6.57 -4.69
N PRO A 97 -10.87 -7.00 -3.44
CA PRO A 97 -11.70 -6.67 -2.30
C PRO A 97 -11.88 -5.16 -2.18
N LYS A 98 -13.08 -4.71 -1.81
CA LYS A 98 -13.33 -3.29 -1.56
C LYS A 98 -12.53 -2.85 -0.32
N ILE A 99 -11.49 -2.06 -0.54
CA ILE A 99 -10.78 -1.37 0.54
C ILE A 99 -11.69 -0.25 1.05
N GLY A 100 -12.00 -0.25 2.35
CA GLY A 100 -12.83 0.80 2.96
C GLY A 100 -14.29 0.43 3.21
N GLY A 101 -14.59 -0.82 3.58
CA GLY A 101 -15.84 -1.09 4.30
C GLY A 101 -15.97 -0.18 5.52
N PRO A 102 -17.18 0.17 5.97
CA PRO A 102 -17.36 1.07 7.11
C PRO A 102 -16.59 0.54 8.31
N LEU A 103 -15.82 1.42 8.96
CA LEU A 103 -15.16 1.09 10.22
C LEU A 103 -16.22 0.56 11.19
N ARG A 104 -16.14 -0.73 11.51
CA ARG A 104 -17.04 -1.36 12.47
C ARG A 104 -16.46 -1.15 13.86
N TYR A 105 -17.14 -0.36 14.68
CA TYR A 105 -16.83 -0.27 16.09
C TYR A 105 -17.05 -1.64 16.75
N ILE A 106 -15.99 -2.24 17.28
CA ILE A 106 -16.02 -3.55 17.95
C ILE A 106 -16.17 -3.44 19.48
N GLY A 107 -16.35 -2.23 20.01
CA GLY A 107 -16.63 -2.02 21.42
C GLY A 107 -18.09 -2.33 21.75
N THR A 108 -18.36 -2.62 23.02
CA THR A 108 -19.71 -2.91 23.54
C THR A 108 -20.54 -1.66 23.83
N GLY A 109 -19.97 -0.46 23.64
CA GLY A 109 -20.61 0.83 23.88
C GLY A 109 -21.09 1.56 22.62
N THR A 110 -21.61 2.76 22.79
CA THR A 110 -21.88 3.68 21.68
C THR A 110 -20.53 4.12 21.08
N PRO A 111 -20.32 4.00 19.76
CA PRO A 111 -19.12 4.52 19.13
C PRO A 111 -18.97 6.01 19.47
N PRO A 112 -17.76 6.48 19.85
CA PRO A 112 -17.56 7.91 20.06
C PRO A 112 -17.89 8.65 18.75
N PRO A 113 -18.50 9.85 18.83
CA PRO A 113 -18.76 10.64 17.63
C PRO A 113 -17.43 10.85 16.90
N LEU A 114 -17.43 10.59 15.58
CA LEU A 114 -16.29 10.89 14.75
C LEU A 114 -16.00 12.39 14.91
N LEU A 115 -14.80 12.73 15.40
CA LEU A 115 -14.39 14.13 15.45
C LEU A 115 -14.50 14.70 14.03
N PRO A 116 -14.97 15.95 13.87
CA PRO A 116 -14.93 16.59 12.56
C PRO A 116 -13.47 16.62 12.06
N PRO A 117 -13.24 16.66 10.73
CA PRO A 117 -11.89 16.85 10.20
C PRO A 117 -11.26 18.06 10.88
N PHE A 118 -9.95 17.97 11.16
CA PHE A 118 -9.18 19.03 11.79
C PHE A 118 -9.59 20.39 11.22
N PRO A 119 -9.84 21.41 12.08
CA PRO A 119 -10.14 22.74 11.57
C PRO A 119 -8.99 23.16 10.66
N THR A 120 -9.29 23.43 9.39
CA THR A 120 -8.35 24.14 8.51
C THR A 120 -7.98 25.42 9.22
N ALA A 121 -6.68 25.60 9.50
CA ALA A 121 -6.16 26.81 10.11
C ALA A 121 -6.67 28.01 9.31
N GLY A 122 -7.70 28.66 9.84
CA GLY A 122 -8.20 29.92 9.35
C GLY A 122 -7.17 30.97 9.70
N SER A 123 -6.64 31.63 8.67
CA SER A 123 -5.91 32.89 8.79
C SER A 123 -6.76 33.86 9.61
N ASP A 124 -6.24 34.37 10.72
CA ASP A 124 -6.74 35.61 11.30
C ASP A 124 -5.55 36.49 11.70
N GLU A 125 -5.64 37.70 11.19
CA GLU A 125 -4.67 38.79 11.13
C GLU A 125 -4.40 39.39 12.53
N PRO A 126 -3.19 39.90 12.84
CA PRO A 126 -2.93 40.50 14.13
C PRO A 126 -3.61 41.89 14.23
N LYS A 127 -4.64 42.01 15.08
CA LYS A 127 -5.09 43.32 15.55
C LYS A 127 -4.09 43.87 16.57
N HIS A 128 -3.32 44.87 16.14
CA HIS A 128 -2.55 45.73 17.04
C HIS A 128 -3.47 46.54 17.95
N GLY A 129 -3.13 46.57 19.23
CA GLY A 129 -3.60 47.50 20.25
C GLY A 129 -2.42 47.98 21.06
#